data_AF-A0A1G1D785-F1
#
_entry.id   AF-A0A1G1D785-F1
#
_cell.length_a   1.000
_cell.length_b   1.000
_cell.length_c   1.000
_cell.angle_alpha   90.00
_cell.angle_beta   90.00
_cell.angle_gamma   90.00
#
_symmetry.space_group_name_H-M   'P 1'
#
loop_
_entity.id
_entity.type
_entity.pdbx_description
1 polymer ?
#
loop_
_entity_poly.entity_id
_entity_poly.type
_entity_poly.pdbx_seq_one_letter_code
_entity_poly.pdbx_strand_id
1 'polypeptide(L)' 'MKVKYSSNRKRDEVAIYLNELSKGFLHDHLSLMVGREEVMMDTSDIIRLEVEAKEKKDEYKVYISLSWDKPKMEDII' A
#
# COMPACT_ATOMS: atom_id res chain seq x y z
N MET A 1 0.00 -1.76 15.02
CA MET A 1 -1.38 -2.07 14.58
C MET A 1 -1.29 -2.97 13.36
N LYS A 2 -2.05 -4.07 13.30
CA LYS A 2 -2.07 -4.96 12.12
C LYS A 2 -3.51 -5.06 11.62
N VAL A 3 -3.82 -4.35 10.53
CA VAL A 3 -5.11 -4.40 9.87
C VAL A 3 -4.94 -5.19 8.58
N LYS A 4 -5.80 -6.19 8.33
CA LYS A 4 -5.76 -7.02 7.12
C LYS A 4 -7.16 -7.16 6.56
N TYR A 5 -7.32 -6.86 5.28
CA TYR A 5 -8.58 -6.99 4.55
C TYR A 5 -8.35 -7.81 3.28
N SER A 6 -9.30 -8.67 2.91
CA SER A 6 -9.26 -9.49 1.70
C SER A 6 -10.67 -9.63 1.12
N SER A 7 -10.82 -9.33 -0.16
CA SER A 7 -12.07 -9.46 -0.90
C SER A 7 -11.79 -9.73 -2.37
N ASN A 8 -12.66 -10.48 -3.04
CA ASN A 8 -12.63 -10.56 -4.50
C ASN A 8 -13.20 -9.27 -5.09
N ARG A 9 -12.48 -8.66 -6.03
CA ARG A 9 -12.88 -7.42 -6.73
C ARG A 9 -12.73 -7.61 -8.23
N LYS A 10 -13.44 -6.79 -9.01
CA LYS A 10 -13.25 -6.76 -10.47
C LYS A 10 -11.86 -6.19 -10.81
N ARG A 11 -11.34 -6.55 -11.98
CA ARG A 11 -9.98 -6.18 -12.42
C ARG A 11 -9.76 -4.67 -12.47
N ASP A 12 -10.75 -3.93 -12.96
CA ASP A 12 -10.75 -2.47 -13.01
C ASP A 12 -10.73 -1.83 -11.62
N GLU A 13 -11.54 -2.33 -10.68
CA GLU A 13 -11.53 -1.88 -9.29
C GLU A 13 -10.15 -2.10 -8.64
N VAL A 14 -9.49 -3.24 -8.91
CA VAL A 14 -8.13 -3.51 -8.44
C VAL A 14 -7.12 -2.53 -9.04
N ALA A 15 -7.21 -2.26 -10.34
CA ALA A 15 -6.31 -1.31 -11.01
C ALA A 15 -6.48 0.12 -10.47
N ILE A 16 -7.72 0.56 -10.25
CA ILE A 16 -8.02 1.85 -9.62
C ILE A 16 -7.41 1.92 -8.23
N TYR A 17 -7.61 0.87 -7.40
CA TYR A 17 -7.04 0.83 -6.06
C TYR A 17 -5.52 0.97 -6.07
N LEU A 18 -4.82 0.20 -6.92
CA LEU A 18 -3.36 0.30 -7.05
C LEU A 18 -2.89 1.68 -7.52
N ASN A 19 -3.66 2.33 -8.40
CA ASN A 19 -3.38 3.68 -8.87
C ASN A 19 -3.58 4.75 -7.79
N GLU A 20 -4.55 4.59 -6.90
CA GLU A 20 -4.68 5.50 -5.75
C GLU A 20 -3.52 5.32 -4.76
N LEU A 21 -3.02 4.10 -4.58
CA LEU A 21 -1.79 3.89 -3.79
C LEU A 21 -0.59 4.60 -4.40
N SER A 22 -0.39 4.46 -5.72
CA SER A 22 0.74 5.10 -6.40
C SER A 22 0.65 6.62 -6.33
N LYS A 23 -0.55 7.20 -6.47
CA LYS A 23 -0.77 8.64 -6.26
C LYS A 23 -0.42 9.07 -4.85
N GLY A 24 -0.79 8.30 -3.81
CA GLY A 24 -0.46 8.63 -2.43
C GLY A 24 1.05 8.82 -2.22
N PHE A 25 1.86 7.88 -2.74
CA PHE A 25 3.32 7.98 -2.68
C PHE A 25 3.90 9.21 -3.41
N LEU A 26 3.20 9.76 -4.40
CA LEU A 26 3.62 10.99 -5.09
C LEU A 26 3.25 12.28 -4.31
N HIS A 27 2.43 12.19 -3.27
CA HIS A 27 1.98 13.32 -2.45
C HIS A 27 2.44 13.20 -0.99
N ASP A 28 3.47 12.39 -0.73
CA ASP A 28 4.08 12.17 0.58
C ASP A 28 3.18 11.52 1.66
N HIS A 29 2.01 11.01 1.28
CA HIS A 29 1.10 10.32 2.20
C HIS A 29 0.33 9.18 1.51
N LEU A 30 0.25 8.05 2.18
CA LEU A 30 -0.54 6.91 1.72
C LEU A 30 -1.86 6.85 2.49
N SER A 31 -3.00 6.93 1.78
CA SER A 31 -4.31 6.57 2.32
C SER A 31 -4.71 5.17 1.84
N LEU A 32 -5.10 4.32 2.79
CA LEU A 32 -5.54 2.95 2.56
C LEU A 32 -6.93 2.73 3.17
N MET A 33 -7.88 2.32 2.35
CA MET A 33 -9.14 1.76 2.85
C MET A 33 -8.96 0.29 3.21
N VAL A 34 -8.91 -0.01 4.50
CA VAL A 34 -8.83 -1.38 5.02
C VAL A 34 -10.18 -1.78 5.60
N GLY A 35 -11.01 -2.43 4.77
CA GLY A 35 -12.39 -2.75 5.13
C GLY A 35 -13.26 -1.50 5.19
N ARG A 36 -13.65 -1.06 6.40
CA ARG A 36 -14.41 0.18 6.63
C ARG A 36 -13.58 1.30 7.26
N GLU A 37 -12.32 1.01 7.57
CA GLU A 37 -11.41 1.97 8.19
C GLU A 37 -10.52 2.59 7.13
N GLU A 38 -10.31 3.89 7.24
CA GLU A 38 -9.27 4.59 6.51
C GLU A 38 -8.01 4.65 7.38
N VAL A 39 -6.89 4.22 6.82
CA VAL A 39 -5.56 4.30 7.44
C VAL A 39 -4.71 5.25 6.62
N MET A 40 -4.31 6.37 7.22
CA MET A 40 -3.41 7.33 6.61
C MET A 40 -2.02 7.21 7.24
N MET A 41 -0.98 7.24 6.40
CA MET A 41 0.41 7.16 6.82
C MET A 41 1.25 8.13 6.00
N ASP A 42 1.99 9.01 6.68
CA ASP A 42 3.03 9.80 6.03
C ASP A 42 4.12 8.88 5.48
N THR A 43 4.62 9.19 4.29
CA THR A 43 5.68 8.43 3.63
C THR A 43 7.04 9.10 3.83
N SER A 44 8.11 8.33 3.67
CA SER A 44 9.47 8.85 3.66
C SER A 44 9.96 9.03 2.22
N ASP A 45 10.93 9.92 2.00
CA ASP A 45 11.65 10.08 0.72
C ASP A 45 12.23 8.75 0.19
N ILE A 46 12.55 7.82 1.09
CA ILE A 46 13.12 6.52 0.75
C ILE A 46 12.14 5.42 1.17
N ILE A 47 11.65 4.68 0.17
CA ILE A 47 10.76 3.54 0.36
C ILE A 47 11.46 2.27 -0.14
N ARG A 48 11.49 1.24 0.71
CA ARG A 48 11.93 -0.10 0.31
C ARG A 48 10.75 -0.83 -0.34
N LEU A 49 10.90 -1.15 -1.63
CA LEU A 49 9.96 -1.94 -2.43
C LEU A 49 10.48 -3.36 -2.63
N GLU A 50 9.67 -4.34 -2.28
CA GLU A 50 9.88 -5.75 -2.65
C GLU A 50 8.68 -6.24 -3.48
N VAL A 51 8.97 -6.91 -4.60
CA VAL A 51 7.95 -7.51 -5.47
C VAL A 51 8.28 -8.98 -5.69
N GLU A 52 7.31 -9.84 -5.43
CA GLU A 52 7.41 -11.27 -5.71
C GLU A 52 6.20 -11.72 -6.55
N ALA A 53 6.44 -12.45 -7.62
CA ALA A 53 5.40 -13.12 -8.40
C ALA A 53 5.52 -14.64 -8.21
N LYS A 54 4.38 -15.28 -7.92
CA LYS A 54 4.27 -16.74 -7.80
C LYS A 54 3.20 -17.24 -8.77
N GLU A 55 3.53 -18.28 -9.51
CA GLU A 55 2.57 -19.05 -10.30
C GLU A 55 2.33 -20.41 -9.64
N LYS A 56 1.07 -20.78 -9.47
CA LYS A 56 0.62 -22.12 -9.09
C LYS A 56 -0.38 -22.59 -10.15
N LYS A 57 -0.63 -23.90 -10.22
CA LYS A 57 -1.45 -24.55 -11.26
C LYS A 57 -2.72 -23.79 -11.67
N ASP A 58 -3.42 -23.19 -10.70
CA ASP A 58 -4.70 -22.51 -10.94
C ASP A 58 -4.71 -21.02 -10.49
N GLU A 59 -3.56 -20.44 -10.17
CA GLU A 59 -3.52 -19.09 -9.59
C GLU A 59 -2.19 -18.36 -9.81
N TYR A 60 -2.29 -17.09 -10.23
CA TYR A 60 -1.19 -16.13 -10.16
C TYR A 60 -1.31 -15.29 -8.89
N LYS A 61 -0.21 -15.15 -8.15
CA LYS A 61 -0.13 -14.26 -7.00
C LYS A 61 1.01 -13.28 -7.17
N VAL A 62 0.72 -12.00 -6.93
CA VAL A 62 1.73 -10.95 -6.82
C VAL A 62 1.72 -10.45 -5.38
N TYR A 63 2.88 -10.45 -4.75
CA TYR A 63 3.12 -9.88 -3.43
C TYR A 63 3.92 -8.60 -3.62
N ILE A 64 3.37 -7.48 -3.13
CA ILE A 64 4.05 -6.20 -3.08
C ILE A 64 4.19 -5.85 -1.60
N SER A 65 5.42 -5.66 -1.14
CA SER A 65 5.73 -5.20 0.20
C SER A 65 6.40 -3.83 0.10
N LEU A 66 5.90 -2.89 0.89
CA LEU A 66 6.41 -1.54 0.98
C LEU A 66 6.70 -1.25 2.45
N SER A 67 7.88 -0.71 2.71
CA SER A 67 8.29 -0.33 4.06
C SER A 67 9.16 0.91 4.04
N TRP A 68 8.97 1.76 5.02
CA TRP A 68 9.73 2.99 5.23
C TRP A 68 9.78 3.30 6.72
N ASP A 69 10.76 4.13 7.10
CA ASP A 69 10.86 4.63 8.46
C ASP A 69 9.81 5.72 8.68
N LYS A 70 9.21 5.76 9.88
CA LYS A 70 8.28 6.83 10.22
C LYS A 70 9.02 8.16 10.25
N PRO A 71 8.42 9.26 9.73
CA PRO A 71 8.98 10.59 9.94
C PRO A 71 9.23 10.83 11.42
N LYS A 72 10.42 11.32 11.78
CA LYS A 72 10.71 11.70 13.15
C LYS A 72 9.93 12.98 13.46
N MET A 73 9.15 12.98 14.54
CA MET A 73 8.46 14.19 15.05
C MET A 73 9.45 15.19 15.69
N GLU A 74 10.55 15.54 15.03
CA GLU A 74 11.55 16.46 15.60
C GLU A 74 11.52 17.88 15.00
N ASP A 75 10.72 18.15 13.95
CA ASP A 75 10.63 19.48 13.33
C ASP A 75 9.25 20.13 13.48
N ILE A 76 8.78 20.27 14.73
CA ILE A 76 7.81 21.30 15.08
C ILE A 76 8.55 22.28 16.00
N ILE A 77 9.19 23.29 15.39
CA ILE A 77 9.72 24.48 16.07
C ILE A 77 8.64 25.56 16.04
#